data_AF-A0A646KLZ6-F1
#
_entry.id   AF-A0A646KLZ6-F1
#
_cell.length_a   1.000
_cell.length_b   1.000
_cell.length_c   1.000
_cell.angle_alpha   90.00
_cell.angle_beta   90.00
_cell.angle_gamma   90.00
#
_symmetry.space_group_name_H-M   'P 1'
#
loop_
_entity.id
_entity.type
_entity.pdbx_description
1 polymer ?
#
loop_
_entity_poly.entity_id
_entity_poly.type
_entity_poly.pdbx_seq_one_letter_code
_entity_poly.pdbx_strand_id
1 'polypeptide(L)'
;MADAFVTGDVHHRACGICPSRRFPLGEFDVFERPTRECPFNPADGHRYTADGTPVCVHPAKVGLPAARYKSEGSPLKVAVCLPADASDVVPYLHDLLYGVAPVLLNDLIGQAQVEIRQAFPDLDPITTLRRALS
;
A
#
# COMPACT_ATOMS: atom_id res chain seq x y z
N MET A 1 13.83 5.62 17.58
CA MET A 1 12.52 4.99 17.32
C MET A 1 12.18 5.33 15.87
N ALA A 2 11.72 4.36 15.08
CA ALA A 2 11.26 4.65 13.72
C ALA A 2 10.01 5.53 13.79
N ASP A 3 9.93 6.54 12.93
CA ASP A 3 8.82 7.50 12.92
C ASP A 3 7.53 6.83 12.46
N ALA A 4 6.38 7.37 12.89
CA ALA A 4 5.08 6.92 12.40
C ALA A 4 5.00 7.08 10.88
N PHE A 5 4.29 6.16 10.20
CA PHE A 5 4.09 6.28 8.75
C PHE A 5 3.39 7.58 8.35
N VAL A 6 2.51 8.08 9.21
CA VAL A 6 1.78 9.34 9.02
C VAL A 6 2.31 10.38 10.00
N THR A 7 3.12 11.31 9.51
CA THR A 7 3.83 12.31 10.33
C THR A 7 3.10 13.65 10.48
N GLY A 8 1.79 13.69 10.21
CA GLY A 8 0.95 14.89 10.42
C GLY A 8 0.76 15.76 9.18
N ASP A 9 1.14 15.28 7.99
CA ASP A 9 0.73 15.89 6.73
C ASP A 9 -0.80 15.86 6.60
N VAL A 10 -1.40 17.04 6.44
CA VAL A 10 -2.84 17.28 6.22
C VAL A 10 -3.38 16.55 4.98
N HIS A 11 -2.51 16.09 4.08
CA HIS A 11 -2.89 15.34 2.88
C HIS A 11 -2.99 13.82 3.08
N HIS A 12 -2.43 13.26 4.15
CA HIS A 12 -2.46 11.82 4.35
C HIS A 12 -3.86 11.33 4.77
N ARG A 13 -4.46 10.45 3.97
CA ARG A 13 -5.89 10.06 4.07
C ARG A 13 -6.23 9.14 5.26
N ALA A 14 -5.31 8.89 6.17
CA ALA A 14 -5.51 7.96 7.29
C ALA A 14 -6.61 8.45 8.25
N CYS A 15 -7.41 7.51 8.76
CA CYS A 15 -8.39 7.82 9.80
C CYS A 15 -7.71 8.18 11.12
N GLY A 16 -8.42 8.90 12.01
CA GLY A 16 -7.89 9.30 13.32
C GLY A 16 -7.41 8.15 14.21
N ILE A 17 -7.96 6.95 14.00
CA ILE A 17 -7.66 5.72 14.75
C ILE A 17 -6.71 4.77 14.00
N CYS A 18 -6.11 5.22 12.90
CA CYS A 18 -5.25 4.36 12.10
C CYS A 18 -3.95 4.07 12.86
N PRO A 19 -3.49 2.80 12.96
CA PRO A 19 -2.20 2.50 13.60
C PRO A 19 -1.03 3.18 12.89
N SER A 20 -1.16 3.53 11.62
CA SER A 20 -0.13 4.25 10.86
C SER A 20 0.21 5.64 11.40
N ARG A 21 -0.65 6.21 12.26
CA ARG A 21 -0.38 7.48 12.96
C ARG A 21 0.52 7.30 14.19
N ARG A 22 0.78 6.05 14.60
CA ARG A 22 1.59 5.69 15.78
C ARG A 22 2.80 4.83 15.41
N PHE A 23 2.67 4.02 14.37
CA PHE A 23 3.64 3.02 13.98
C PHE A 23 4.13 3.25 12.54
N PRO A 24 5.39 2.89 12.23
CA PRO A 24 5.87 2.87 10.86
C PRO A 24 5.14 1.78 10.06
N LEU A 25 5.27 1.86 8.73
CA LEU A 25 4.74 0.84 7.84
C LEU A 25 5.44 -0.51 8.12
N GLY A 26 4.66 -1.60 8.20
CA GLY A 26 5.16 -2.93 8.57
C GLY A 26 5.12 -3.23 10.07
N GLU A 27 4.90 -2.23 10.93
CA GLU A 27 4.72 -2.43 12.38
C GLU A 27 3.25 -2.59 12.81
N PHE A 28 2.38 -2.90 11.85
CA PHE A 28 0.98 -3.25 12.04
C PHE A 28 0.52 -4.13 10.87
N ASP A 29 -0.51 -4.94 11.10
CA ASP A 29 -1.11 -5.75 10.03
C ASP A 29 -2.18 -4.97 9.27
N VAL A 30 -2.46 -5.39 8.04
CA VAL A 30 -3.51 -4.81 7.21
C VAL A 30 -4.51 -5.90 6.86
N PHE A 31 -5.75 -5.74 7.31
CA PHE A 31 -6.85 -6.63 6.99
C PHE A 31 -7.76 -5.97 5.96
N GLU A 32 -8.45 -6.79 5.16
CA GLU A 32 -9.36 -6.31 4.11
C GLU A 32 -10.57 -5.56 4.70
N ARG A 33 -11.02 -5.97 5.88
CA ARG A 33 -12.19 -5.42 6.57
C ARG A 33 -12.15 -5.74 8.07
N PRO A 34 -12.97 -5.10 8.92
CA PRO A 34 -13.12 -5.49 10.31
C PRO A 34 -13.51 -6.97 10.47
N THR A 35 -12.86 -7.68 11.38
CA THR A 35 -13.15 -9.07 11.72
C THR A 35 -13.24 -9.24 13.23
N ARG A 36 -13.67 -10.44 13.69
CA ARG A 36 -13.66 -10.80 15.12
C ARG A 36 -12.25 -11.03 15.67
N GLU A 37 -11.28 -11.27 14.80
CA GLU A 37 -9.89 -11.44 15.20
C GLU A 37 -9.26 -10.13 15.66
N CYS A 38 -9.66 -9.01 15.06
CA CYS A 38 -9.18 -7.68 15.40
C CYS A 38 -10.31 -6.77 15.93
N PRO A 39 -10.88 -7.09 17.10
CA PRO A 39 -11.96 -6.29 17.68
C PRO A 39 -11.49 -4.85 17.93
N PHE A 40 -12.46 -3.94 17.94
CA PHE A 40 -12.22 -2.56 18.32
C PHE A 40 -12.01 -2.47 19.83
N ASN A 41 -10.92 -1.83 20.25
CA ASN A 41 -10.64 -1.52 21.64
C ASN A 41 -11.27 -0.16 22.01
N PRO A 42 -12.30 -0.12 22.87
CA PRO A 42 -12.96 1.12 23.24
C PRO A 42 -12.10 2.04 24.11
N ALA A 43 -11.04 1.53 24.74
CA ALA A 43 -10.19 2.34 25.62
C ALA A 43 -9.33 3.34 24.83
N ASP A 44 -8.89 2.98 23.63
CA ASP A 44 -7.99 3.81 22.82
C ASP A 44 -8.44 4.01 21.37
N GLY A 45 -9.54 3.38 20.97
CA GLY A 45 -10.15 3.49 19.66
C GLY A 45 -9.43 2.70 18.56
N HIS A 46 -8.48 1.82 18.86
CA HIS A 46 -7.71 1.08 17.85
C HIS A 46 -8.17 -0.38 17.74
N ARG A 47 -7.64 -1.11 16.76
CA ARG A 47 -7.92 -2.55 16.58
C ARG A 47 -6.64 -3.34 16.80
N TYR A 48 -6.78 -4.46 17.50
CA TYR A 48 -5.67 -5.35 17.82
C TYR A 48 -6.08 -6.79 17.63
N THR A 49 -5.18 -7.62 17.11
CA THR A 49 -5.29 -9.08 17.19
C THR A 49 -5.12 -9.56 18.63
N ALA A 50 -5.35 -10.86 18.89
CA ALA A 50 -5.30 -11.44 20.23
C ALA A 50 -3.92 -11.36 20.91
N ASP A 51 -2.84 -11.29 20.13
CA ASP A 51 -1.46 -11.09 20.58
C ASP A 51 -1.08 -9.61 20.79
N GLY A 52 -2.02 -8.68 20.53
CA GLY A 52 -1.82 -7.25 20.67
C GLY A 52 -1.22 -6.56 19.44
N THR A 53 -1.10 -7.25 18.30
CA THR A 53 -0.63 -6.62 17.06
C THR A 53 -1.64 -5.58 16.55
N PRO A 54 -1.26 -4.31 16.32
CA PRO A 54 -2.16 -3.29 15.79
C PRO A 54 -2.61 -3.64 14.37
N VAL A 55 -3.86 -3.33 14.03
CA VAL A 55 -4.45 -3.66 12.72
C VAL A 55 -5.09 -2.45 12.05
N CYS A 56 -4.71 -2.19 10.80
CA CYS A 56 -5.49 -1.36 9.90
C CYS A 56 -6.48 -2.24 9.13
N VAL A 57 -7.70 -1.77 8.94
CA VAL A 57 -8.75 -2.46 8.16
C VAL A 57 -9.07 -1.74 6.85
N HIS A 58 -8.20 -0.83 6.42
CA HIS A 58 -8.38 -0.02 5.23
C HIS A 58 -7.09 -0.04 4.38
N PRO A 59 -6.88 -1.08 3.57
CA PRO A 59 -5.71 -1.23 2.69
C PRO A 59 -5.39 0.05 1.90
N ALA A 60 -6.41 0.60 1.24
CA ALA A 60 -6.30 1.81 0.42
C ALA A 60 -5.91 3.08 1.18
N LYS A 61 -6.05 3.13 2.51
CA LYS A 61 -5.66 4.30 3.33
C LYS A 61 -4.18 4.29 3.69
N VAL A 62 -3.56 3.11 3.73
CA VAL A 62 -2.14 2.93 4.06
C VAL A 62 -1.31 2.53 2.85
N GLY A 63 -1.95 2.31 1.70
CA GLY A 63 -1.30 2.00 0.42
C GLY A 63 -0.59 0.65 0.41
N LEU A 64 -1.16 -0.33 1.12
CA LEU A 64 -0.69 -1.70 1.17
C LEU A 64 -1.84 -2.68 0.93
N PRO A 65 -1.60 -3.83 0.27
CA PRO A 65 -2.52 -4.96 0.27
C PRO A 65 -2.82 -5.46 1.69
N ALA A 66 -3.90 -6.23 1.83
CA ALA A 66 -4.15 -6.93 3.08
C ALA A 66 -3.10 -8.05 3.28
N ALA A 67 -2.33 -7.97 4.36
CA ALA A 67 -1.38 -8.99 4.79
C ALA A 67 -1.01 -8.82 6.28
N ARG A 68 -0.38 -9.86 6.84
CA ARG A 68 0.17 -9.88 8.20
C ARG A 68 1.63 -9.47 8.22
N TYR A 69 1.86 -8.17 8.07
CA TYR A 69 3.19 -7.59 7.99
C TYR A 69 3.97 -7.72 9.30
N LYS A 70 3.32 -7.42 10.43
CA LYS A 70 3.97 -7.49 11.74
C LYS A 70 3.88 -8.87 12.34
N SER A 71 2.69 -9.47 12.36
CA SER A 71 2.49 -10.73 13.09
C SER A 71 3.17 -11.92 12.41
N GLU A 72 3.31 -11.89 11.08
CA GLU A 72 3.90 -12.99 10.30
C GLU A 72 5.13 -12.57 9.47
N GLY A 73 5.57 -11.30 9.57
CA GLY A 73 6.73 -10.82 8.82
C GLY A 73 6.51 -10.78 7.30
N SER A 74 5.27 -10.59 6.85
CA SER A 74 4.98 -10.47 5.41
C SER A 74 5.82 -9.35 4.79
N PRO A 75 6.41 -9.55 3.60
CA PRO A 75 7.26 -8.53 3.00
C PRO A 75 6.44 -7.30 2.60
N LEU A 76 6.99 -6.10 2.81
CA LEU A 76 6.44 -4.84 2.31
C LEU A 76 6.67 -4.75 0.80
N LYS A 77 5.86 -5.46 0.02
CA LYS A 77 5.96 -5.51 -1.44
C LYS A 77 4.58 -5.45 -2.06
N VAL A 78 4.50 -4.77 -3.20
CA VAL A 78 3.36 -4.77 -4.10
C VAL A 78 3.89 -5.19 -5.46
N ALA A 79 3.19 -6.10 -6.13
CA ALA A 79 3.55 -6.54 -7.47
C ALA A 79 2.83 -5.70 -8.52
N VAL A 80 3.55 -5.31 -9.57
CA VAL A 80 2.96 -4.83 -10.82
C VAL A 80 2.38 -6.04 -11.56
N CYS A 81 1.09 -6.00 -11.85
CA CYS A 81 0.36 -6.98 -12.65
C CYS A 81 -0.29 -6.23 -13.81
N LEU A 82 0.43 -6.11 -14.92
CA LEU A 82 -0.06 -5.35 -16.06
C LEU A 82 -1.35 -5.98 -16.63
N PRO A 83 -2.32 -5.15 -17.06
CA PRO A 83 -3.49 -5.64 -17.78
C PRO A 83 -3.08 -6.26 -19.12
N ALA A 84 -3.96 -7.08 -19.70
CA ALA A 84 -3.69 -7.73 -20.98
C ALA A 84 -3.73 -6.75 -22.17
N ASP A 85 -4.52 -5.69 -22.08
CA ASP A 85 -4.65 -4.67 -23.13
C ASP A 85 -3.69 -3.50 -22.88
N ALA A 86 -2.94 -3.11 -23.91
CA ALA A 86 -2.00 -1.99 -23.85
C ALA A 86 -2.68 -0.66 -23.51
N SER A 87 -3.95 -0.49 -23.91
CA SER A 87 -4.73 0.72 -23.65
C SER A 87 -5.06 0.91 -22.16
N ASP A 88 -5.11 -0.19 -21.39
CA ASP A 88 -5.39 -0.18 -19.95
C ASP A 88 -4.14 0.03 -19.08
N VAL A 89 -2.94 -0.06 -19.67
CA VAL A 89 -1.67 0.01 -18.93
C VAL A 89 -1.49 1.36 -18.22
N VAL A 90 -1.76 2.47 -18.90
CA VAL A 90 -1.59 3.81 -18.30
C VAL A 90 -2.59 4.05 -17.15
N PRO A 91 -3.91 3.83 -17.32
CA PRO A 91 -4.86 3.91 -16.21
C PRO A 91 -4.48 3.03 -15.02
N TYR A 92 -4.10 1.78 -15.28
CA TYR A 92 -3.68 0.85 -14.24
C TYR A 92 -2.48 1.36 -13.44
N LEU A 93 -1.42 1.82 -14.14
CA LEU A 93 -0.21 2.32 -13.49
C LEU A 93 -0.48 3.61 -12.72
N HIS A 94 -1.34 4.49 -13.21
CA HIS A 94 -1.76 5.69 -12.49
C HIS A 94 -2.39 5.29 -11.14
N ASP A 95 -3.39 4.42 -11.15
CA ASP A 95 -4.09 4.01 -9.93
C ASP A 95 -3.17 3.29 -8.94
N LEU A 96 -2.28 2.43 -9.45
CA LEU A 96 -1.29 1.73 -8.63
C LEU A 96 -0.31 2.70 -7.95
N LEU A 97 0.30 3.59 -8.73
CA LEU A 97 1.36 4.49 -8.24
C LEU A 97 0.80 5.57 -7.31
N TYR A 98 -0.40 6.08 -7.54
CA TYR A 98 -1.06 7.02 -6.62
C TYR A 98 -1.69 6.34 -5.40
N GLY A 99 -1.96 5.04 -5.47
CA GLY A 99 -2.58 4.27 -4.41
C GLY A 99 -1.61 3.66 -3.40
N VAL A 100 -0.35 3.46 -3.78
CA VAL A 100 0.64 2.75 -2.94
C VAL A 100 1.28 3.64 -1.87
N ALA A 101 1.77 3.02 -0.80
CA ALA A 101 2.60 3.68 0.19
C ALA A 101 3.88 4.28 -0.46
N PRO A 102 4.26 5.54 -0.16
CA PRO A 102 5.39 6.20 -0.82
C PRO A 102 6.72 5.46 -0.74
N VAL A 103 6.95 4.69 0.34
CA VAL A 103 8.16 3.88 0.53
C VAL A 103 8.34 2.79 -0.53
N LEU A 104 7.26 2.39 -1.22
CA LEU A 104 7.28 1.34 -2.25
C LEU A 104 7.39 1.88 -3.68
N LEU A 105 7.34 3.21 -3.88
CA LEU A 105 7.26 3.81 -5.22
C LEU A 105 8.46 3.49 -6.10
N ASN A 106 9.68 3.57 -5.55
CA ASN A 106 10.90 3.34 -6.33
C ASN A 106 10.96 1.89 -6.85
N ASP A 107 10.63 0.93 -5.99
CA ASP A 107 10.61 -0.49 -6.35
C ASP A 107 9.54 -0.77 -7.41
N LEU A 108 8.35 -0.17 -7.25
CA LEU A 108 7.25 -0.32 -8.22
C LEU A 108 7.55 0.32 -9.57
N ILE A 109 8.19 1.49 -9.61
CA ILE A 109 8.61 2.12 -10.86
C ILE A 109 9.61 1.22 -11.57
N GLY A 110 10.60 0.66 -10.86
CA GLY A 110 11.56 -0.28 -11.41
C GLY A 110 10.89 -1.55 -11.96
N GLN A 111 9.96 -2.13 -11.19
CA GLN A 111 9.20 -3.30 -11.64
C GLN A 111 8.37 -2.98 -12.89
N ALA A 112 7.63 -1.87 -12.90
CA ALA A 112 6.80 -1.47 -14.03
C ALA A 112 7.63 -1.32 -15.32
N GLN A 113 8.84 -0.76 -15.23
CA GLN A 113 9.73 -0.69 -16.40
C GLN A 113 10.10 -2.07 -16.96
N VAL A 114 10.35 -3.05 -16.09
CA VAL A 114 10.67 -4.42 -16.51
C VAL A 114 9.45 -5.08 -17.14
N GLU A 115 8.31 -5.03 -16.46
CA GLU A 115 7.06 -5.67 -16.92
C GLU A 115 6.58 -5.07 -18.25
N ILE A 116 6.63 -3.75 -18.44
CA ILE A 116 6.22 -3.12 -19.71
C ILE A 116 7.07 -3.64 -20.87
N ARG A 117 8.40 -3.71 -20.70
CA ARG A 117 9.29 -4.21 -21.76
C ARG A 117 9.03 -5.66 -22.12
N GLN A 118 8.62 -6.47 -21.15
CA GLN A 118 8.36 -7.89 -21.34
C GLN A 118 7.00 -8.15 -21.97
N ALA A 119 5.96 -7.47 -21.50
CA ALA A 119 4.58 -7.68 -21.94
C ALA A 119 4.22 -6.91 -23.21
N PHE A 120 4.82 -5.73 -23.43
CA PHE A 120 4.45 -4.81 -24.51
C PHE A 120 5.70 -4.26 -25.24
N PRO A 121 6.28 -5.02 -26.19
CA PRO A 121 7.51 -4.60 -26.89
C PRO A 121 7.40 -3.26 -27.63
N ASP A 122 6.19 -2.88 -28.04
CA ASP A 122 5.92 -1.64 -28.79
C ASP A 122 5.73 -0.41 -27.89
N LEU A 123 5.63 -0.59 -26.55
CA LEU A 123 5.48 0.52 -25.62
C LEU A 123 6.85 0.98 -25.10
N ASP A 124 7.10 2.29 -25.16
CA ASP A 124 8.21 2.91 -24.44
C ASP A 124 7.88 3.02 -22.94
N PRO A 125 8.62 2.35 -22.04
CA PRO A 125 8.30 2.34 -20.61
C PRO A 125 8.38 3.73 -19.97
N ILE A 126 9.31 4.58 -20.41
CA ILE A 126 9.51 5.92 -19.83
C ILE A 126 8.34 6.83 -20.18
N THR A 127 7.94 6.86 -21.46
CA THR A 127 6.79 7.63 -21.92
C THR A 127 5.50 7.13 -21.26
N THR A 128 5.35 5.82 -21.11
CA THR A 128 4.19 5.21 -20.44
C THR A 128 4.11 5.63 -18.96
N LEU A 129 5.20 5.52 -18.22
CA LEU A 129 5.25 5.95 -16.81
C LEU A 129 5.06 7.45 -16.64
N ARG A 130 5.61 8.27 -17.55
CA ARG A 130 5.37 9.71 -17.55
C ARG A 130 3.88 10.02 -17.70
N ARG A 131 3.18 9.36 -18.63
CA ARG A 131 1.73 9.52 -18.80
C ARG A 131 0.95 9.08 -17.56
N ALA A 132 1.37 8.01 -16.89
CA ALA A 132 0.73 7.52 -15.68
C ALA A 132 0.94 8.43 -14.45
N LEU A 133 2.01 9.24 -14.43
CA LEU A 133 2.35 10.18 -13.35
C LEU A 133 2.01 11.64 -13.69
N SER A 134 1.34 11.87 -14.82
CA SER A 134 0.86 13.20 -15.26
C SER A 134 -0.46 13.53 -14.59
#